data_AF-A0A644TI05-F1
#
_entry.id   AF-A0A644TI05-F1
#
_cell.length_a   1.000
_cell.length_b   1.000
_cell.length_c   1.000
_cell.angle_alpha   90.00
_cell.angle_beta   90.00
_cell.angle_gamma   90.00
#
_symmetry.space_group_name_H-M   'P 1'
#
loop_
_entity.id
_entity.type
_entity.pdbx_description
1 polymer ?
#
loop_
_entity_poly.entity_id
_entity_poly.type
_entity_poly.pdbx_seq_one_letter_code
_entity_poly.pdbx_strand_id
1 'polypeptide(L)'
;MNINIGKALHYLFLCHRLPERSFFFRGRQFPVCARCTGIAFGYILGALLALKYHPVPLGTIILLLIPLGIDGSVQYLGLGESTNKRRLLTGIGAGIATVFLLAKIILMGINHGRLLYDYIMF
;
A
#
# COMPACT_ATOMS: atom_id res chain seq x y z
N MET A 1 16.89 8.21 22.45
CA MET A 1 16.25 6.91 22.13
C MET A 1 16.67 6.53 20.72
N ASN A 2 17.56 5.53 20.55
CA ASN A 2 18.03 5.14 19.21
C ASN A 2 16.99 4.26 18.52
N ILE A 3 16.28 4.81 17.53
CA ILE A 3 15.28 4.07 16.76
C ILE A 3 16.02 3.19 15.74
N ASN A 4 15.94 1.87 15.91
CA ASN A 4 16.41 0.93 14.90
C ASN A 4 15.38 0.87 13.76
N ILE A 5 15.71 1.49 12.63
CA ILE A 5 14.84 1.60 11.44
C ILE A 5 14.34 0.23 10.97
N GLY A 6 15.18 -0.80 11.00
CA GLY A 6 14.77 -2.15 10.59
C GLY A 6 13.72 -2.78 11.52
N LYS A 7 13.83 -2.55 12.84
CA LYS A 7 12.79 -2.98 13.80
C LYS A 7 11.50 -2.18 13.63
N ALA A 8 11.60 -0.86 13.43
CA ALA A 8 10.43 -0.01 13.21
C ALA A 8 9.65 -0.47 11.96
N LEU A 9 10.34 -0.67 10.84
CA LEU A 9 9.72 -1.12 9.59
C LEU A 9 9.11 -2.53 9.69
N HIS A 10 9.71 -3.42 10.48
CA HIS A 10 9.15 -4.74 10.75
C HIS A 10 7.77 -4.67 11.41
N TYR A 11 7.62 -3.83 12.44
CA TYR A 11 6.34 -3.67 13.13
C TYR A 11 5.33 -2.89 12.27
N LEU A 12 5.76 -1.82 11.59
CA LEU A 12 4.88 -1.00 10.77
C LEU A 12 4.25 -1.77 9.59
N PHE A 13 5.02 -2.66 8.96
CA PHE A 13 4.54 -3.44 7.81
C PHE A 13 4.18 -4.89 8.16
N LEU A 14 4.30 -5.29 9.43
CA LEU A 14 4.20 -6.69 9.87
C LEU A 14 5.03 -7.64 8.98
N CYS A 15 6.23 -7.17 8.60
CA CYS A 15 7.04 -7.80 7.57
C CYS A 15 7.89 -8.92 8.15
N HIS A 16 7.79 -10.14 7.63
CA HIS A 16 8.52 -11.29 8.16
C HIS A 16 10.03 -11.28 7.87
N ARG A 17 10.51 -10.40 6.98
CA ARG A 17 11.93 -10.23 6.63
C ARG A 17 12.64 -11.52 6.18
N LEU A 18 11.90 -12.40 5.50
CA LEU A 18 12.45 -13.61 4.90
C LEU A 18 13.48 -13.28 3.80
N PRO A 19 14.72 -13.80 3.87
CA PRO A 19 15.78 -13.55 2.88
C PRO A 19 15.34 -13.83 1.44
N GLU A 20 14.70 -14.98 1.21
CA GLU A 20 14.25 -15.45 -0.11
C GLU A 20 13.16 -14.57 -0.75
N ARG A 21 12.50 -13.73 0.06
CA ARG A 21 11.46 -12.77 -0.39
C ARG A 21 11.94 -11.32 -0.39
N SER A 22 13.23 -11.09 -0.12
CA SER A 22 13.82 -9.77 0.07
C SER A 22 14.79 -9.43 -1.05
N PHE A 23 14.99 -8.14 -1.29
CA PHE A 23 16.07 -7.68 -2.15
C PHE A 23 17.39 -7.63 -1.39
N PHE A 24 18.49 -7.80 -2.12
CA PHE A 24 19.84 -7.65 -1.61
C PHE A 24 20.56 -6.56 -2.41
N PHE A 25 21.26 -5.68 -1.70
CA PHE A 25 22.10 -4.66 -2.30
C PHE A 25 23.45 -4.64 -1.60
N ARG A 26 24.53 -4.78 -2.37
CA ARG A 26 25.91 -4.90 -1.85
C ARG A 26 26.05 -5.95 -0.75
N GLY A 27 25.43 -7.12 -0.95
CA GLY A 27 25.45 -8.23 0.01
C GLY A 27 24.60 -8.04 1.26
N ARG A 28 23.89 -6.90 1.41
CA ARG A 28 23.00 -6.63 2.55
C ARG A 28 21.54 -6.79 2.16
N GLN A 29 20.78 -7.49 2.98
CA GLN A 29 19.33 -7.60 2.83
C GLN A 29 18.67 -6.24 3.07
N PHE A 30 17.65 -5.92 2.27
CA PHE A 30 16.78 -4.77 2.54
C PHE A 30 16.09 -4.93 3.91
N PRO A 31 15.76 -3.81 4.59
CA PRO A 31 15.13 -3.86 5.91
C PRO A 31 13.73 -4.49 5.89
N VAL A 32 13.09 -4.59 4.72
CA VAL A 32 11.80 -5.26 4.49
C VAL A 32 11.82 -6.06 3.20
N CYS A 33 10.85 -6.96 3.03
CA CYS A 33 10.73 -7.81 1.85
C CYS A 33 10.30 -7.02 0.60
N ALA A 34 10.47 -7.61 -0.58
CA ALA A 34 10.16 -6.98 -1.88
C ALA A 34 8.72 -6.44 -1.97
N ARG A 35 7.75 -7.14 -1.34
CA ARG A 35 6.34 -6.72 -1.28
C ARG A 35 6.17 -5.43 -0.47
N CYS A 36 6.69 -5.40 0.76
CA CYS A 36 6.61 -4.23 1.62
C CYS A 36 7.38 -3.04 1.04
N THR A 37 8.51 -3.28 0.37
CA THR A 37 9.22 -2.24 -0.42
C THR A 37 8.31 -1.66 -1.49
N GLY A 38 7.59 -2.51 -2.23
CA GLY A 38 6.62 -2.07 -3.23
C GLY A 38 5.49 -1.26 -2.64
N ILE A 39 4.88 -1.71 -1.55
CA ILE A 39 3.80 -0.98 -0.85
C ILE A 39 4.29 0.39 -0.39
N ALA A 40 5.46 0.46 0.25
CA ALA A 40 6.05 1.72 0.71
C ALA A 40 6.29 2.69 -0.45
N PHE A 41 6.84 2.21 -1.57
CA PHE A 41 7.02 3.01 -2.78
C PHE A 41 5.68 3.45 -3.38
N GLY A 42 4.69 2.54 -3.39
CA GLY A 42 3.32 2.80 -3.82
C GLY A 42 2.62 3.87 -2.98
N TYR A 43 2.91 3.97 -1.68
CA TYR A 43 2.39 5.08 -0.86
C TYR A 43 2.91 6.44 -1.33
N ILE A 44 4.21 6.54 -1.59
CA ILE A 44 4.82 7.79 -2.07
C ILE A 44 4.23 8.15 -3.44
N LEU A 45 4.20 7.20 -4.37
CA LEU A 45 3.65 7.43 -5.71
C LEU A 45 2.15 7.74 -5.67
N GLY A 46 1.39 7.00 -4.85
CA GLY A 46 -0.03 7.22 -4.64
C GLY A 46 -0.33 8.61 -4.11
N ALA A 47 0.47 9.11 -3.17
CA ALA A 47 0.33 10.47 -2.64
C ALA A 47 0.58 11.52 -3.73
N LEU A 48 1.62 11.36 -4.55
CA LEU A 48 1.90 12.28 -5.67
C LEU A 48 0.77 12.25 -6.73
N LEU A 49 0.26 11.06 -7.07
CA LEU A 49 -0.83 10.91 -8.01
C LEU A 49 -2.16 11.46 -7.46
N ALA A 50 -2.38 11.31 -6.16
CA ALA A 50 -3.57 11.81 -5.47
C ALA A 50 -3.73 13.32 -5.64
N LEU A 51 -2.62 14.07 -5.55
CA LEU A 51 -2.63 15.53 -5.75
C LEU A 51 -3.20 15.96 -7.11
N LYS A 52 -3.13 15.11 -8.14
CA LYS A 52 -3.55 15.42 -9.51
C LYS A 52 -4.86 14.75 -9.93
N TYR A 53 -5.12 13.52 -9.47
CA TYR A 53 -6.15 12.65 -10.05
C TYR A 53 -7.35 12.38 -9.12
N HIS A 54 -7.52 13.14 -8.03
CA HIS A 54 -8.69 13.02 -7.15
C HIS A 54 -9.94 13.77 -7.68
N PRO A 55 -11.17 13.23 -7.48
CA PRO A 55 -11.47 11.95 -6.82
C PRO A 55 -11.34 10.74 -7.73
N VAL A 56 -10.74 9.66 -7.22
CA VAL A 56 -10.54 8.42 -7.98
C VAL A 56 -11.78 7.51 -7.87
N PRO A 57 -12.26 6.89 -8.98
CA PRO A 57 -13.33 5.91 -8.95
C PRO A 57 -13.01 4.70 -8.05
N LEU A 58 -14.01 4.15 -7.37
CA LEU A 58 -13.80 3.01 -6.46
C LEU A 58 -13.32 1.76 -7.24
N GLY A 59 -13.81 1.59 -8.48
CA GLY A 59 -13.38 0.49 -9.35
C GLY A 59 -11.88 0.49 -9.64
N THR A 60 -11.27 1.67 -9.85
CA THR A 60 -9.82 1.79 -10.07
C THR A 60 -9.03 1.38 -8.84
N ILE A 61 -9.49 1.75 -7.64
CA ILE A 61 -8.87 1.37 -6.37
C ILE A 61 -8.93 -0.16 -6.18
N ILE A 62 -10.10 -0.76 -6.41
CA ILE A 62 -10.29 -2.21 -6.32
C ILE A 62 -9.39 -2.94 -7.32
N LEU A 63 -9.33 -2.47 -8.57
CA LEU A 63 -8.50 -3.05 -9.62
C LEU A 63 -7.01 -3.05 -9.25
N LEU A 64 -6.53 -2.01 -8.56
CA LEU A 64 -5.15 -1.92 -8.10
C LEU A 64 -4.85 -2.79 -6.86
N LEU A 65 -5.84 -3.09 -6.02
CA LEU A 65 -5.70 -3.96 -4.84
C LEU A 65 -5.74 -5.45 -5.18
N ILE A 66 -6.62 -5.84 -6.10
CA ILE A 66 -6.88 -7.26 -6.45
C ILE A 66 -5.59 -8.03 -6.77
N PRO A 67 -4.64 -7.53 -7.59
CA PRO A 67 -3.43 -8.27 -7.94
C PRO A 67 -2.60 -8.68 -6.72
N LEU A 68 -2.48 -7.80 -5.72
CA LEU A 68 -1.78 -8.13 -4.47
C LEU A 68 -2.56 -9.16 -3.65
N GLY A 69 -3.89 -9.01 -3.57
CA GLY A 69 -4.75 -9.96 -2.89
C GLY A 69 -4.62 -11.37 -3.47
N ILE A 70 -4.68 -11.50 -4.80
CA ILE A 70 -4.50 -12.78 -5.49
C ILE A 70 -3.09 -13.31 -5.28
N ASP A 71 -2.05 -12.49 -5.49
CA ASP A 71 -0.65 -12.89 -5.30
C ASP A 71 -0.37 -13.37 -3.87
N GLY A 72 -0.94 -12.69 -2.88
CA GLY A 72 -0.85 -13.06 -1.47
C GLY A 72 -1.57 -14.37 -1.17
N SER A 73 -2.80 -14.53 -1.65
CA SER A 73 -3.63 -15.72 -1.42
C SER A 73 -3.04 -16.97 -2.08
N VAL A 74 -2.59 -16.87 -3.33
CA VAL A 74 -1.94 -17.98 -4.04
C VAL A 74 -0.69 -18.45 -3.28
N GLN A 75 0.11 -17.50 -2.78
CA GLN A 75 1.30 -17.83 -1.99
C GLN A 75 0.94 -18.42 -0.62
N TYR A 76 -0.10 -17.91 0.04
CA TYR A 76 -0.56 -18.41 1.33
C TYR A 76 -1.09 -19.85 1.25
N LEU A 77 -1.80 -20.18 0.16
CA LEU A 77 -2.33 -21.51 -0.09
C LEU A 77 -1.27 -22.51 -0.59
N GLY A 78 -0.03 -22.09 -0.78
CA GLY A 78 1.05 -22.94 -1.29
C GLY A 78 0.89 -23.36 -2.76
N LEU A 79 -0.01 -22.71 -3.51
CA LEU A 79 -0.33 -23.04 -4.90
C LEU A 79 0.71 -22.52 -5.90
N GLY A 80 1.62 -21.65 -5.45
CA GLY A 80 2.74 -21.18 -6.25
C GLY A 80 3.53 -20.09 -5.55
N GLU A 81 4.85 -20.12 -5.71
CA GLU A 81 5.72 -19.08 -5.16
C GLU A 81 5.65 -17.79 -5.97
N SER A 82 5.66 -16.67 -5.27
CA SER A 82 5.74 -15.35 -5.91
C SER A 82 7.20 -15.01 -6.24
N THR A 83 7.44 -14.29 -7.33
CA THR A 83 8.79 -13.77 -7.63
C THR A 83 8.96 -12.40 -7.00
N ASN A 84 10.20 -12.00 -6.66
CA ASN A 84 10.42 -10.68 -6.06
C ASN A 84 9.97 -9.52 -6.97
N LYS A 85 10.03 -9.70 -8.30
CA LYS A 85 9.47 -8.74 -9.27
C LYS A 85 7.94 -8.65 -9.14
N ARG A 86 7.24 -9.79 -9.10
CA ARG A 86 5.78 -9.83 -8.94
C ARG A 86 5.35 -9.21 -7.61
N ARG A 87 6.01 -9.59 -6.50
CA ARG A 87 5.81 -9.02 -5.16
C ARG A 87 5.95 -7.49 -5.15
N LEU A 88 6.98 -6.97 -5.84
CA LEU A 88 7.21 -5.53 -5.92
C LEU A 88 6.09 -4.83 -6.69
N LEU A 89 5.74 -5.30 -7.89
CA LEU A 89 4.74 -4.66 -8.74
C LEU A 89 3.34 -4.69 -8.13
N THR A 90 2.91 -5.84 -7.60
CA THR A 90 1.62 -5.95 -6.91
C THR A 90 1.61 -5.10 -5.64
N GLY A 91 2.73 -5.03 -4.92
CA GLY A 91 2.92 -4.15 -3.77
C GLY A 91 2.74 -2.67 -4.11
N ILE A 92 3.37 -2.19 -5.19
CA ILE A 92 3.23 -0.80 -5.66
C ILE A 92 1.77 -0.47 -5.95
N GLY A 93 1.07 -1.32 -6.70
CA GLY A 93 -0.35 -1.13 -7.02
C GLY A 93 -1.21 -1.01 -5.76
N ALA A 94 -1.03 -1.92 -4.80
CA ALA A 94 -1.77 -1.88 -3.54
C ALA A 94 -1.44 -0.66 -2.68
N GLY A 95 -0.18 -0.21 -2.67
CA GLY A 95 0.23 1.01 -1.98
C GLY A 95 -0.47 2.24 -2.56
N ILE A 96 -0.48 2.39 -3.89
CA ILE A 96 -1.19 3.48 -4.57
C ILE A 96 -2.69 3.43 -4.21
N ALA A 97 -3.30 2.26 -4.30
CA ALA A 97 -4.71 2.07 -4.02
C ALA A 97 -5.08 2.44 -2.57
N THR A 98 -4.22 2.10 -1.61
CA THR A 98 -4.43 2.45 -0.20
C THR A 98 -4.48 3.96 0.00
N VAL A 99 -3.57 4.71 -0.64
CA VAL A 99 -3.58 6.19 -0.57
C VAL A 99 -4.82 6.78 -1.23
N PHE A 100 -5.19 6.28 -2.41
CA PHE A 100 -6.42 6.73 -3.08
C PHE A 100 -7.68 6.44 -2.25
N LEU A 101 -7.73 5.31 -1.56
CA LEU A 101 -8.84 4.96 -0.68
C LEU A 101 -8.91 5.93 0.51
N LEU A 102 -7.78 6.20 1.17
CA LEU A 102 -7.71 7.15 2.28
C LEU A 102 -8.20 8.53 1.87
N ALA A 103 -7.68 9.07 0.76
CA ALA A 103 -8.08 10.37 0.26
C ALA A 103 -9.56 10.41 -0.15
N LYS A 104 -10.09 9.33 -0.72
CA LYS A 104 -11.53 9.22 -1.02
C LYS A 104 -12.40 9.24 0.25
N ILE A 105 -12.00 8.53 1.30
CA ILE A 105 -12.70 8.52 2.59
C ILE A 105 -12.70 9.92 3.21
N ILE A 106 -11.54 10.60 3.20
CA ILE A 106 -11.41 11.97 3.70
C ILE A 106 -12.36 12.91 2.95
N LEU A 107 -12.36 12.89 1.62
CA LEU A 107 -13.24 13.72 0.80
C LEU A 107 -14.72 13.43 1.04
N MET A 108 -15.08 12.15 1.17
CA MET A 108 -16.45 11.75 1.50
C MET A 108 -16.87 12.32 2.86
N GLY A 109 -16.00 12.24 3.87
CA GLY A 109 -16.25 12.82 5.20
C GLY A 109 -16.44 14.34 5.17
N ILE A 110 -15.57 15.07 4.44
CA ILE A 110 -15.69 16.53 4.28
C ILE A 110 -17.01 16.89 3.59
N ASN A 111 -17.38 16.18 2.53
CA ASN A 111 -18.64 16.43 1.81
C ASN A 111 -19.86 16.15 2.70
N HIS A 112 -19.84 15.07 3.49
CA HIS A 112 -20.91 14.76 4.43
C HIS A 112 -21.04 15.82 5.52
N GLY A 113 -19.91 16.29 6.07
CA GLY A 113 -19.90 17.37 7.06
C GLY A 113 -20.45 18.68 6.51
N ARG A 114 -20.14 19.02 5.25
CA ARG A 114 -20.70 20.19 4.58
C ARG A 114 -22.22 20.08 4.41
N LEU A 115 -22.71 18.93 3.93
CA LEU A 115 -24.16 18.68 3.78
C LEU A 115 -24.90 18.79 5.12
N LEU A 116 -24.32 18.26 6.20
CA LEU A 116 -24.90 18.36 7.54
C LEU A 116 -24.94 19.81 8.04
N TYR A 117 -23.86 20.57 7.84
CA TYR A 117 -23.81 21.99 8.18
C TYR A 117 -24.89 22.78 7.44
N ASP A 118 -25.02 22.56 6.13
CA ASP A 118 -26.04 23.20 5.30
C ASP A 118 -27.46 22.79 5.72
N TYR A 119 -27.67 21.57 6.22
CA TYR A 119 -28.98 21.13 6.72
C TYR A 119 -29.37 21.73 8.08
N ILE A 120 -28.40 22.04 8.95
CA ILE A 120 -28.66 22.55 10.30
C ILE A 120 -28.81 24.07 10.33
N MET A 121 -28.07 24.78 9.45
CA MET A 121 -27.99 26.25 9.46
C MET A 121 -29.05 26.94 8.59
N PHE A 122 -29.90 26.18 7.90
CA PHE A 122 -31.05 26.64 7.13
C PHE A 122 -32.32 25.94 7.61
#